data_AF-A0A838JI44-F1
#
_entry.id   AF-A0A838JI44-F1
#
_cell.length_a   1.000
_cell.length_b   1.000
_cell.length_c   1.000
_cell.angle_alpha   90.00
_cell.angle_beta   90.00
_cell.angle_gamma   90.00
#
_symmetry.space_group_name_H-M   'P 1'
#
loop_
_entity.id
_entity.type
_entity.pdbx_description
1 polymer ?
#
loop_
_entity_poly.entity_id
_entity_poly.type
_entity_poly.pdbx_seq_one_letter_code
_entity_poly.pdbx_strand_id
1 'polypeptide(L)'
;MTHIIYALHTASLVIGVTTAVAIITAFIFGIPSIIAVILNYMKQSEVRGTYLESHFRWQIRTFWFGVMWFVIGWVLVFTLIGIPFALLVFGVLGLWFIYRIARGWLRLKDKEPMYG
;
A
#
# COMPACT_ATOMS: atom_id res chain seq x y z
N MET A 1 -27.96 -28.11 7.86
CA MET A 1 -26.54 -28.23 8.25
C MET A 1 -25.61 -27.62 7.21
N THR A 2 -25.63 -28.08 5.96
CA THR A 2 -24.72 -27.62 4.90
C THR A 2 -24.83 -26.12 4.54
N HIS A 3 -26.04 -25.55 4.48
CA HIS A 3 -26.21 -24.11 4.26
C HIS A 3 -25.59 -23.23 5.35
N ILE A 4 -25.62 -23.69 6.61
CA ILE A 4 -25.00 -22.97 7.74
C ILE A 4 -23.48 -22.98 7.58
N ILE A 5 -22.90 -24.13 7.19
CA ILE A 5 -21.46 -24.24 6.94
C ILE A 5 -21.01 -23.30 5.81
N TYR A 6 -21.74 -23.26 4.68
CA TYR A 6 -21.45 -22.32 3.61
C TYR A 6 -21.59 -20.85 4.03
N ALA A 7 -22.61 -20.53 4.82
CA ALA A 7 -22.79 -19.18 5.36
C ALA A 7 -21.62 -18.77 6.28
N LEU A 8 -21.15 -19.68 7.13
CA LEU A 8 -20.00 -19.44 8.01
C LEU A 8 -18.69 -19.23 7.23
N HIS A 9 -18.42 -20.04 6.20
CA HIS A 9 -17.26 -19.84 5.34
C HIS A 9 -17.33 -18.51 4.57
N THR A 10 -18.52 -18.16 4.07
CA THR A 10 -18.73 -16.88 3.38
C THR A 10 -18.50 -15.70 4.33
N ALA A 11 -19.02 -15.77 5.56
CA ALA A 11 -18.80 -14.73 6.58
C ALA A 11 -17.32 -14.58 6.92
N SER A 12 -16.59 -15.70 7.07
CA SER A 12 -15.14 -15.69 7.31
C SER A 12 -14.37 -15.00 6.17
N LEU A 13 -14.71 -15.29 4.92
CA LEU A 13 -14.11 -14.64 3.76
C LEU A 13 -14.40 -13.13 3.75
N VAL A 14 -15.63 -12.71 4.00
CA VAL A 14 -16.03 -11.29 4.06
C VAL A 14 -15.26 -10.54 5.16
N ILE A 15 -15.14 -11.14 6.35
CA ILE A 15 -14.38 -10.55 7.46
C ILE A 15 -12.90 -10.40 7.10
N GLY A 16 -12.29 -11.44 6.52
CA GLY A 16 -10.89 -11.42 6.09
C GLY A 16 -10.61 -10.32 5.07
N VAL A 17 -11.46 -10.21 4.04
CA VAL A 17 -11.36 -9.16 3.00
C VAL A 17 -11.52 -7.76 3.62
N THR A 18 -12.54 -7.57 4.46
CA THR A 18 -12.79 -6.28 5.11
C THR A 18 -11.60 -5.85 5.96
N THR A 19 -10.98 -6.79 6.67
CA THR A 19 -9.80 -6.54 7.50
C THR A 19 -8.60 -6.14 6.66
N ALA A 20 -8.34 -6.85 5.55
CA ALA A 20 -7.26 -6.51 4.63
C ALA A 20 -7.44 -5.11 4.02
N VAL A 21 -8.65 -4.77 3.57
CA VAL A 21 -8.98 -3.43 3.04
C VAL A 21 -8.78 -2.36 4.11
N ALA A 22 -9.21 -2.60 5.35
CA ALA A 22 -9.02 -1.67 6.45
C ALA A 22 -7.52 -1.41 6.75
N ILE A 23 -6.68 -2.46 6.75
CA ILE A 23 -5.23 -2.34 6.96
C ILE A 23 -4.58 -1.50 5.85
N ILE A 24 -4.91 -1.77 4.58
CA ILE A 24 -4.39 -1.01 3.44
C ILE A 24 -4.84 0.45 3.53
N THR A 25 -6.11 0.68 3.88
CA THR A 25 -6.67 2.03 4.07
C THR A 25 -5.92 2.77 5.17
N ALA A 26 -5.70 2.14 6.32
CA ALA A 26 -4.95 2.73 7.43
C ALA A 26 -3.48 3.00 7.07
N PHE A 27 -2.86 2.16 6.24
CA PHE A 27 -1.50 2.39 5.77
C PHE A 27 -1.40 3.60 4.84
N ILE A 28 -2.38 3.82 3.95
CA ILE A 28 -2.36 4.94 3.00
C ILE A 28 -2.82 6.23 3.66
N PHE A 29 -3.95 6.20 4.36
CA PHE A 29 -4.64 7.39 4.88
C PHE A 29 -4.44 7.60 6.38
N GLY A 30 -3.71 6.72 7.06
CA GLY A 30 -3.38 6.89 8.47
C GLY A 30 -2.46 8.08 8.69
N ILE A 31 -2.61 8.70 9.86
CA ILE A 31 -1.83 9.87 10.29
C ILE A 31 -0.32 9.71 10.01
N PRO A 32 0.34 8.57 10.33
CA PRO A 32 1.77 8.43 10.07
C PRO A 32 2.16 8.54 8.59
N SER A 33 1.35 8.00 7.68
CA SER A 33 1.62 7.99 6.24
C SER A 33 1.46 9.38 5.63
N ILE A 34 0.41 10.09 6.06
CA ILE A 34 0.17 11.48 5.68
C ILE A 34 1.31 12.38 6.17
N ILE A 35 1.72 12.24 7.44
CA ILE A 35 2.87 12.98 7.98
C ILE A 35 4.14 12.64 7.19
N ALA A 36 4.38 11.36 6.89
CA ALA A 36 5.57 10.94 6.15
C ALA A 36 5.66 11.56 4.75
N VAL A 37 4.57 11.56 3.97
CA VAL A 37 4.58 12.16 2.63
C VAL A 37 4.73 13.69 2.70
N ILE A 38 4.11 14.35 3.68
CA ILE A 38 4.27 15.80 3.92
C ILE A 38 5.74 16.13 4.25
N LEU A 39 6.34 15.40 5.19
CA LEU A 39 7.74 15.59 5.56
C LEU A 39 8.67 15.35 4.38
N ASN A 40 8.38 14.36 3.54
CA ASN A 40 9.15 14.13 2.33
C ASN A 40 9.13 15.34 1.40
N TYR A 41 7.97 15.97 1.18
CA TYR A 41 7.91 17.18 0.36
C TYR A 41 8.59 18.38 1.02
N MET A 42 8.35 18.61 2.32
CA MET A 42 8.91 19.74 3.06
C MET A 42 10.44 19.70 3.13
N LYS A 43 11.01 18.51 3.36
CA LYS A 43 12.46 18.32 3.55
C LYS A 43 13.21 17.90 2.29
N GLN A 44 12.52 17.80 1.15
CA GLN A 44 13.14 17.32 -0.09
C GLN A 44 14.32 18.18 -0.53
N SER A 45 14.28 19.50 -0.30
CA SER A 45 15.36 20.42 -0.64
C SER A 45 16.62 20.21 0.22
N GLU A 46 16.45 19.78 1.48
CA GLU A 46 17.56 19.58 2.43
C GLU A 46 18.43 18.36 2.05
N VAL A 47 17.86 17.38 1.34
CA VAL A 47 18.52 16.12 1.01
C VAL A 47 19.08 16.06 -0.42
N ARG A 48 19.01 17.17 -1.18
CA ARG A 48 19.49 17.22 -2.56
C ARG A 48 20.98 16.91 -2.67
N GLY A 49 21.36 16.14 -3.69
CA GLY A 49 22.75 15.73 -3.92
C GLY A 49 23.26 14.66 -2.95
N THR A 50 22.40 14.16 -2.05
CA THR A 50 22.72 13.02 -1.17
C THR A 50 22.01 11.76 -1.66
N TYR A 51 22.45 10.59 -1.17
CA TYR A 51 21.77 9.32 -1.46
C TYR A 51 20.30 9.32 -1.00
N LEU A 52 19.96 10.12 0.03
CA LEU A 52 18.60 10.25 0.58
C LEU A 52 17.61 10.90 -0.39
N GLU A 53 18.08 11.72 -1.33
CA GLU A 53 17.19 12.35 -2.32
C GLU A 53 16.37 11.30 -3.09
N SER A 54 17.01 10.19 -3.44
CA SER A 54 16.39 9.08 -4.14
C SER A 54 15.39 8.29 -3.26
N HIS A 55 15.65 8.22 -1.96
CA HIS A 55 14.74 7.61 -0.96
C HIS A 55 13.47 8.44 -0.79
N PHE A 56 13.61 9.76 -0.68
CA PHE A 56 12.47 10.68 -0.61
C PHE A 56 11.57 10.55 -1.86
N ARG A 57 12.16 10.56 -3.05
CA ARG A 57 11.43 10.33 -4.30
C ARG A 57 10.78 8.94 -4.33
N TRP A 58 11.45 7.91 -3.81
CA TRP A 58 10.90 6.56 -3.73
C TRP A 58 9.67 6.50 -2.82
N GLN A 59 9.74 7.10 -1.63
CA GLN A 59 8.63 7.15 -0.67
C GLN A 59 7.43 7.93 -1.22
N ILE A 60 7.66 9.11 -1.80
CA ILE A 60 6.61 9.93 -2.45
C ILE A 60 5.91 9.12 -3.55
N ARG A 61 6.67 8.47 -4.43
CA ARG A 61 6.08 7.62 -5.47
C ARG A 61 5.32 6.44 -4.88
N THR A 62 5.85 5.80 -3.84
CA THR A 62 5.18 4.68 -3.15
C THR A 62 3.82 5.11 -2.63
N PHE A 63 3.73 6.28 -2.01
CA PHE A 63 2.47 6.84 -1.51
C PHE A 63 1.47 7.05 -2.66
N TRP A 64 1.84 7.78 -3.70
CA TRP A 64 0.91 8.11 -4.78
C TRP A 64 0.50 6.92 -5.65
N PHE A 65 1.41 6.00 -5.95
CA PHE A 65 1.04 4.73 -6.59
C PHE A 65 0.14 3.89 -5.67
N GLY A 66 0.39 3.94 -4.37
CA GLY A 66 -0.46 3.34 -3.35
C GLY A 66 -1.90 3.85 -3.41
N VAL A 67 -2.07 5.18 -3.38
CA VAL A 67 -3.38 5.84 -3.53
C VAL A 67 -4.03 5.46 -4.85
N MET A 68 -3.29 5.53 -5.97
CA MET A 68 -3.80 5.20 -7.30
C MET A 68 -4.34 3.76 -7.38
N TRP A 69 -3.56 2.77 -6.96
CA TRP A 69 -3.98 1.37 -6.98
C TRP A 69 -5.11 1.07 -6.00
N PHE A 70 -5.12 1.75 -4.86
CA PHE A 70 -6.23 1.68 -3.93
C PHE A 70 -7.53 2.16 -4.59
N VAL A 71 -7.53 3.33 -5.24
CA VAL A 71 -8.71 3.86 -5.94
C VAL A 71 -9.15 2.90 -7.05
N ILE A 72 -8.23 2.33 -7.83
CA ILE A 72 -8.55 1.32 -8.87
C ILE A 72 -9.24 0.10 -8.25
N GLY A 73 -8.65 -0.48 -7.20
CA GLY A 73 -9.24 -1.59 -6.47
C GLY A 73 -10.63 -1.24 -5.94
N TRP A 74 -10.81 0.00 -5.48
CA TRP A 74 -12.06 0.45 -4.91
C TRP A 74 -13.18 0.65 -5.93
N VAL A 75 -12.85 1.17 -7.12
CA VAL A 75 -13.79 1.24 -8.25
C VAL A 75 -14.25 -0.15 -8.69
N LEU A 76 -13.34 -1.13 -8.72
CA LEU A 76 -13.67 -2.51 -9.14
C LEU A 76 -14.70 -3.20 -8.23
N VAL A 77 -14.69 -2.89 -6.92
CA VAL A 77 -15.65 -3.46 -5.95
C VAL A 77 -17.10 -3.10 -6.26
N PHE A 78 -17.36 -1.96 -6.92
CA PHE A 78 -18.72 -1.55 -7.28
C PHE A 78 -19.34 -2.36 -8.43
N THR A 79 -18.60 -3.32 -9.00
CA THR A 79 -19.10 -4.21 -10.05
C THR A 79 -19.00 -5.66 -9.60
N LEU A 80 -20.05 -6.47 -9.83
CA LEU A 80 -20.05 -7.90 -9.48
C LEU A 80 -18.88 -8.67 -10.11
N ILE A 81 -18.55 -8.35 -11.36
CA ILE A 81 -17.44 -8.96 -12.12
C ILE A 81 -16.08 -8.43 -11.64
N GLY A 82 -16.01 -7.19 -11.12
CA GLY A 82 -14.78 -6.56 -10.67
C GLY A 82 -14.31 -7.01 -9.29
N ILE A 83 -15.18 -7.61 -8.45
CA ILE A 83 -14.81 -8.06 -7.10
C ILE A 83 -13.59 -9.01 -7.09
N PRO A 84 -13.51 -10.08 -7.91
CA PRO A 84 -12.31 -10.92 -7.98
C PRO A 84 -11.04 -10.14 -8.35
N PHE A 85 -11.14 -9.19 -9.26
CA PHE A 85 -10.01 -8.34 -9.65
C PHE A 85 -9.63 -7.36 -8.54
N ALA A 86 -10.60 -6.81 -7.80
CA ALA A 86 -10.34 -5.96 -6.65
C ALA A 86 -9.55 -6.70 -5.57
N LEU A 87 -9.93 -7.95 -5.27
CA LEU A 87 -9.18 -8.81 -4.34
C LEU A 87 -7.74 -9.02 -4.78
N LEU A 88 -7.53 -9.30 -6.07
CA LEU A 88 -6.19 -9.44 -6.63
C LEU A 88 -5.39 -8.13 -6.52
N VAL A 89 -6.00 -6.99 -6.86
CA VAL A 89 -5.37 -5.66 -6.77
C VAL A 89 -4.95 -5.36 -5.33
N PHE A 90 -5.84 -5.54 -4.35
CA PHE A 90 -5.51 -5.28 -2.95
C PHE A 90 -4.45 -6.24 -2.38
N GLY A 91 -4.53 -7.53 -2.74
CA GLY A 91 -3.51 -8.52 -2.34
C GLY A 91 -2.12 -8.19 -2.90
N VAL A 92 -2.05 -7.89 -4.21
CA VAL A 92 -0.81 -7.49 -4.88
C VAL A 92 -0.28 -6.16 -4.31
N LEU A 93 -1.17 -5.20 -4.04
CA LEU A 93 -0.80 -3.91 -3.45
C LEU A 93 -0.16 -4.08 -2.05
N GLY A 94 -0.72 -4.95 -1.21
CA GLY A 94 -0.16 -5.29 0.10
C GLY A 94 1.25 -5.89 -0.01
N LEU A 95 1.42 -6.91 -0.87
CA LEU A 95 2.73 -7.53 -1.12
C LEU A 95 3.74 -6.52 -1.68
N TRP A 96 3.29 -5.65 -2.58
CA TRP A 96 4.11 -4.61 -3.17
C TRP A 96 4.57 -3.60 -2.12
N PHE A 97 3.71 -3.17 -1.18
CA PHE A 97 4.14 -2.30 -0.07
C PHE A 97 5.20 -2.95 0.80
N ILE A 98 5.04 -4.23 1.16
CA ILE A 98 6.04 -4.98 1.94
C ILE A 98 7.39 -4.97 1.22
N TYR A 99 7.39 -5.30 -0.08
CA TYR A 99 8.60 -5.24 -0.91
C TYR A 99 9.22 -3.83 -0.92
N ARG A 100 8.42 -2.78 -1.15
CA ARG A 100 8.90 -1.39 -1.27
C ARG A 100 9.54 -0.89 0.03
N ILE A 101 8.97 -1.25 1.17
CA ILE A 101 9.47 -0.89 2.50
C ILE A 101 10.76 -1.67 2.78
N ALA A 102 10.74 -2.99 2.62
CA ALA A 102 11.92 -3.84 2.84
C ALA A 102 13.10 -3.40 1.96
N ARG A 103 12.86 -3.17 0.67
CA ARG A 103 13.91 -2.71 -0.27
C ARG A 103 14.44 -1.34 0.10
N GLY A 104 13.57 -0.40 0.47
CA GLY A 104 13.98 0.93 0.91
C GLY A 104 14.85 0.87 2.16
N TRP A 105 14.43 0.08 3.15
CA TRP A 105 15.16 -0.08 4.40
C TRP A 105 16.55 -0.69 4.20
N LEU A 106 16.66 -1.75 3.40
CA LEU A 106 17.95 -2.41 3.11
C LEU A 106 18.95 -1.43 2.49
N ARG A 107 18.53 -0.68 1.46
CA ARG A 107 19.41 0.32 0.83
C ARG A 107 19.75 1.50 1.74
N LEU A 108 18.81 1.94 2.56
CA LEU A 108 19.04 3.00 3.52
C LEU A 108 20.11 2.60 4.54
N LYS A 109 20.03 1.37 5.06
CA LYS A 109 21.01 0.79 5.98
C LYS A 109 22.42 0.77 5.37
N ASP A 110 22.50 0.43 4.08
CA ASP A 110 23.77 0.36 3.34
C ASP A 110 24.24 1.74 2.82
N LYS A 111 23.51 2.83 3.15
CA LYS A 111 23.75 4.21 2.68
C LYS A 111 23.79 4.35 1.15
N GLU A 112 23.04 3.50 0.46
CA GLU A 112 22.95 3.48 -0.99
C GLU A 112 21.75 4.30 -1.50
N PRO A 113 21.83 4.88 -2.71
CA PRO A 113 20.66 5.47 -3.35
C PRO A 113 19.68 4.37 -3.83
N MET A 114 18.41 4.76 -4.01
CA MET A 114 17.37 3.87 -4.53
C MET A 114 17.51 3.56 -6.01
N TYR A 115 18.11 4.48 -6.76
CA TYR A 115 18.43 4.35 -8.18
C TYR A 115 19.96 4.53 -8.29
N GLY A 116 20.61 3.63 -9.02
CA GLY A 116 22.01 3.79 -9.42
C GLY A 116 22.14 4.73 -10.61
#